data_AF-A0A8H7HGU8-F1
#
_entry.id   AF-A0A8H7HGU8-F1
#
_cell.length_a   1.000
_cell.length_b   1.000
_cell.length_c   1.000
_cell.angle_alpha   90.00
_cell.angle_beta   90.00
_cell.angle_gamma   90.00
#
_symmetry.space_group_name_H-M   'P 1'
#
loop_
_entity.id
_entity.type
_entity.pdbx_description
1 polymer ?
#
loop_
_entity_poly.entity_id
_entity_poly.type
_entity_poly.pdbx_seq_one_letter_code
_entity_poly.pdbx_strand_id
1 'polypeptide(L)'
;MLLYTLTTILAAVTSLAGVKAAPTHADDSCGHKKFWWPAKQTCLPYGGAKHHHPAPSHRHCGRWFYWDKELGCCVPPQPEVIDAECPPEWVWDEYETACIPAPVVPAPEQCGPSMWWWEPKACCLPTGGPSTPPSSPPSEGWSCPYDWYWIPEGYCAPRGPTYDTPVCVETHTWDGDVFYCKPGY
;
A
#
# COMPACT_ATOMS: atom_id res chain seq x y z
N MET A 1 -15.47 -42.18 59.06
CA MET A 1 -16.85 -41.98 58.59
C MET A 1 -16.94 -40.62 57.93
N LEU A 2 -17.27 -40.61 56.63
CA LEU A 2 -17.86 -39.50 55.83
C LEU A 2 -17.00 -38.22 55.64
N LEU A 3 -16.91 -37.55 54.49
CA LEU A 3 -17.49 -37.71 53.15
C LEU A 3 -16.68 -36.86 52.14
N TYR A 4 -16.79 -37.21 50.85
CA TYR A 4 -16.25 -36.53 49.67
C TYR A 4 -16.84 -35.14 49.41
N THR A 5 -16.04 -34.22 48.85
CA THR A 5 -16.48 -33.30 47.79
C THR A 5 -15.33 -33.01 46.82
N LEU A 6 -15.49 -33.48 45.57
CA LEU A 6 -14.70 -33.07 44.40
C LEU A 6 -15.21 -31.71 43.92
N THR A 7 -14.31 -30.75 43.73
CA THR A 7 -14.57 -29.53 42.94
C THR A 7 -13.62 -29.51 41.74
N THR A 8 -14.17 -29.83 40.58
CA THR A 8 -13.55 -29.68 39.27
C THR A 8 -13.54 -28.20 38.87
N ILE A 9 -12.36 -27.59 38.72
CA ILE A 9 -12.21 -26.26 38.11
C ILE A 9 -12.02 -26.46 36.60
N LEU A 10 -13.05 -26.10 35.83
CA LEU A 10 -12.99 -26.00 34.37
C LEU A 10 -12.19 -24.74 34.01
N ALA A 11 -10.93 -24.88 33.60
CA ALA A 11 -10.18 -23.77 33.02
C ALA A 11 -10.55 -23.65 31.53
N ALA A 12 -11.27 -22.58 31.20
CA ALA A 12 -11.66 -22.24 29.84
C ALA A 12 -10.40 -21.95 28.99
N VAL A 13 -10.21 -22.76 27.95
CA VAL A 13 -9.17 -22.54 26.95
C VAL A 13 -9.64 -21.37 26.07
N THR A 14 -9.17 -20.16 26.34
CA THR A 14 -9.37 -19.02 25.44
C THR A 14 -8.50 -19.24 24.21
N SER A 15 -9.13 -19.80 23.17
CA SER A 15 -8.58 -19.89 21.83
C SER A 15 -8.15 -18.50 21.37
N LEU A 16 -6.86 -18.32 21.10
CA LEU A 16 -6.37 -17.20 20.30
C LEU A 16 -7.07 -17.30 18.94
N ALA A 17 -8.10 -16.47 18.74
CA ALA A 17 -8.75 -16.32 17.46
C ALA A 17 -7.68 -15.88 16.46
N GLY A 18 -7.54 -16.68 15.40
CA GLY A 18 -6.38 -16.68 14.55
C GLY A 18 -6.09 -15.31 13.97
N VAL A 19 -4.85 -14.87 14.17
CA VAL A 19 -4.13 -14.30 13.03
C VAL A 19 -4.23 -15.38 11.96
N LYS A 20 -5.08 -15.16 10.95
CA LYS A 20 -5.16 -16.05 9.81
C LYS A 20 -3.80 -15.91 9.14
N ALA A 21 -2.86 -16.77 9.51
CA ALA A 21 -1.64 -16.96 8.76
C ALA A 21 -2.11 -17.11 7.31
N ALA A 22 -1.64 -16.18 6.46
CA ALA A 22 -1.79 -16.36 5.03
C ALA A 22 -1.32 -17.79 4.76
N PRO A 23 -2.12 -18.64 4.10
CA PRO A 23 -1.75 -20.03 3.94
C PRO A 23 -0.41 -20.04 3.20
N THR A 24 0.64 -20.48 3.89
CA THR A 24 1.82 -21.02 3.24
C THR A 24 1.33 -22.27 2.52
N HIS A 25 0.76 -22.08 1.32
CA HIS A 25 0.45 -23.18 0.44
C HIS A 25 1.76 -23.90 0.19
N ALA A 26 1.85 -25.11 0.75
CA ALA A 26 2.99 -25.98 0.57
C ALA A 26 3.24 -26.16 -0.93
N ASP A 27 4.51 -26.08 -1.32
CA ASP A 27 5.04 -26.21 -2.69
C ASP A 27 4.49 -27.41 -3.48
N ASP A 28 3.88 -28.39 -2.82
CA ASP A 28 3.37 -29.65 -3.39
C ASP A 28 2.04 -29.54 -4.16
N SER A 29 1.34 -28.40 -4.16
CA SER A 29 0.08 -28.27 -4.92
C SER A 29 0.30 -28.10 -6.42
N CYS A 30 1.47 -27.62 -6.82
CA CYS A 30 1.83 -27.45 -8.22
C CYS A 30 2.43 -28.76 -8.74
N GLY A 31 1.80 -29.34 -9.77
CA GLY A 31 2.28 -30.58 -10.38
C GLY A 31 3.73 -30.50 -10.88
N HIS A 32 4.27 -31.64 -11.30
CA HIS A 32 5.69 -31.80 -11.64
C HIS A 32 6.26 -30.66 -12.51
N LYS A 33 7.43 -30.13 -12.11
CA LYS A 33 8.17 -29.01 -12.75
C LYS A 33 7.44 -27.64 -12.74
N LYS A 34 6.59 -27.40 -11.75
CA LYS A 34 5.97 -26.09 -11.51
C LYS A 34 6.16 -25.67 -10.06
N PHE A 35 6.03 -24.37 -9.81
CA PHE A 35 6.00 -23.79 -8.46
C PHE A 35 4.79 -22.88 -8.31
N TRP A 36 4.37 -22.66 -7.07
CA TRP A 36 3.26 -21.77 -6.74
C TRP A 36 3.72 -20.32 -6.74
N TRP A 37 3.03 -19.45 -7.47
CA TRP A 37 3.29 -18.02 -7.48
C TRP A 37 2.20 -17.26 -6.71
N PRO A 38 2.52 -16.71 -5.52
CA PRO A 38 1.52 -16.13 -4.65
C PRO A 38 0.90 -14.85 -5.20
N ALA A 39 1.61 -14.04 -5.98
CA ALA A 39 1.10 -12.73 -6.43
C ALA A 39 -0.18 -12.84 -7.30
N LYS A 40 -0.30 -13.91 -8.10
CA LYS A 40 -1.49 -14.17 -8.93
C LYS A 40 -2.20 -15.48 -8.60
N GLN A 41 -1.80 -16.15 -7.51
CA GLN A 41 -2.39 -17.40 -7.04
C GLN A 41 -2.47 -18.46 -8.17
N THR A 42 -1.35 -18.70 -8.85
CA THR A 42 -1.27 -19.64 -9.98
C THR A 42 0.04 -20.43 -9.98
N CYS A 43 0.10 -21.55 -10.70
CA CYS A 43 1.32 -22.35 -10.84
C CYS A 43 2.10 -21.95 -12.10
N LEU A 44 3.37 -21.61 -11.93
CA LEU A 44 4.30 -21.24 -13.00
C LEU A 44 5.30 -22.37 -13.30
N PRO A 45 5.79 -22.51 -14.55
CA PRO A 45 6.84 -23.46 -14.87
C PRO A 45 8.21 -23.01 -14.33
N TYR A 46 8.99 -23.93 -13.77
CA TYR A 46 10.40 -23.66 -13.45
C TYR A 46 11.20 -23.30 -14.70
N GLY A 47 12.06 -22.29 -14.59
CA GLY A 47 12.90 -21.78 -15.67
C GLY A 47 12.16 -20.87 -16.66
N GLY A 48 10.88 -20.59 -16.41
CA GLY A 48 10.06 -19.73 -17.26
C GLY A 48 9.58 -20.37 -18.58
N ALA A 49 8.79 -19.61 -19.33
CA ALA A 49 8.33 -20.01 -20.67
C ALA A 49 9.49 -20.02 -21.69
N LYS A 50 9.55 -21.03 -22.57
CA LYS A 50 10.62 -21.16 -23.58
C LYS A 50 10.70 -19.99 -24.56
N HIS A 51 9.59 -19.26 -24.75
CA HIS A 51 9.50 -18.11 -25.64
C HIS A 51 8.80 -16.97 -24.92
N HIS A 52 9.59 -16.11 -24.30
CA HIS A 52 9.09 -14.89 -23.69
C HIS A 52 8.74 -13.86 -24.77
N HIS A 53 7.64 -13.16 -24.56
CA HIS A 53 7.29 -12.03 -25.40
C HIS A 53 7.93 -10.76 -24.83
N PRO A 54 8.19 -9.73 -25.65
CA PRO A 54 8.53 -8.43 -25.11
C PRO A 54 7.33 -7.88 -24.32
N ALA A 55 7.62 -7.20 -23.21
CA ALA A 55 6.61 -6.46 -22.46
C ALA A 55 6.05 -5.30 -23.31
N PRO A 56 4.79 -4.87 -23.08
CA PRO A 56 4.25 -3.65 -23.67
C PRO A 56 5.10 -2.42 -23.33
N SER A 57 5.05 -1.38 -24.16
CA SER A 57 5.90 -0.18 -24.04
C SER A 57 5.80 0.58 -22.70
N HIS A 58 4.72 0.41 -21.96
CA HIS A 58 4.49 1.04 -20.64
C HIS A 58 4.77 0.09 -19.47
N ARG A 59 5.42 -1.06 -19.72
CA ARG A 59 5.75 -2.08 -18.73
C ARG A 59 7.16 -2.60 -18.95
N HIS A 60 7.87 -2.91 -17.88
CA HIS A 60 9.18 -3.57 -17.94
C HIS A 60 9.22 -4.70 -16.90
N CYS A 61 9.83 -5.85 -17.21
CA CYS A 61 9.88 -6.99 -16.28
C CYS A 61 11.11 -6.98 -15.37
N GLY A 62 11.67 -5.79 -15.14
CA GLY A 62 12.96 -5.67 -14.48
C GLY A 62 14.02 -6.58 -15.12
N ARG A 63 14.97 -7.04 -14.30
CA ARG A 63 16.07 -7.89 -14.71
C ARG A 63 15.75 -9.38 -14.72
N TRP A 64 14.94 -9.82 -13.76
CA TRP A 64 14.79 -11.24 -13.45
C TRP A 64 13.44 -11.83 -13.82
N PHE A 65 12.45 -11.00 -14.17
CA PHE A 65 11.13 -11.45 -14.56
C PHE A 65 10.99 -11.40 -16.08
N TYR A 66 9.99 -12.07 -16.62
CA TYR A 66 9.67 -12.04 -18.04
C TYR A 66 8.18 -11.79 -18.25
N TRP A 67 7.83 -11.26 -19.42
CA TRP A 67 6.43 -11.01 -19.75
C TRP A 67 5.72 -12.30 -20.14
N ASP A 68 4.71 -12.66 -19.36
CA ASP A 68 3.76 -13.71 -19.70
C ASP A 68 2.53 -13.08 -20.35
N LYS A 69 2.30 -13.39 -21.63
CA LYS A 69 1.22 -12.80 -22.40
C LYS A 69 -0.16 -13.33 -21.98
N GLU A 70 -0.23 -14.57 -21.48
CA GLU A 70 -1.49 -15.18 -21.06
C GLU A 70 -1.94 -14.61 -19.72
N LEU A 71 -1.00 -14.38 -18.80
CA LEU A 71 -1.26 -13.73 -17.52
C LEU A 71 -1.27 -12.19 -17.60
N GLY A 72 -0.76 -11.63 -18.70
CA GLY A 72 -0.73 -10.18 -18.92
C GLY A 72 0.14 -9.42 -17.92
N CYS A 73 1.21 -10.04 -17.43
CA CYS A 73 2.10 -9.46 -16.42
C CYS A 73 3.51 -10.05 -16.45
N CYS A 74 4.42 -9.48 -15.66
CA CYS A 74 5.76 -10.02 -15.50
C CYS A 74 5.78 -11.09 -14.40
N VAL A 75 6.38 -12.23 -14.71
CA VAL A 75 6.39 -13.39 -13.81
C VAL A 75 7.82 -13.88 -13.56
N PRO A 76 8.11 -14.42 -12.37
CA PRO A 76 9.43 -14.91 -12.05
C PRO A 76 9.68 -16.29 -12.71
N PRO A 77 10.92 -16.64 -13.03
CA PRO A 77 11.26 -17.96 -13.57
C PRO A 77 11.38 -19.05 -12.50
N GLN A 78 11.46 -18.67 -11.22
CA GLN A 78 11.64 -19.57 -10.07
C GLN A 78 11.14 -18.89 -8.79
N PRO A 79 10.75 -19.63 -7.74
CA PRO A 79 10.06 -19.07 -6.57
C PRO A 79 10.93 -18.15 -5.69
N GLU A 80 12.25 -18.28 -5.73
CA GLU A 80 13.17 -17.47 -4.91
C GLU A 80 13.40 -16.06 -5.47
N VAL A 81 12.98 -15.81 -6.71
CA VAL A 81 13.13 -14.49 -7.36
C VAL A 81 11.97 -13.60 -6.91
N ILE A 82 12.25 -12.72 -5.96
CA ILE A 82 11.27 -11.78 -5.39
C ILE A 82 11.56 -10.31 -5.71
N ASP A 83 12.80 -9.97 -6.09
CA ASP A 83 13.16 -8.60 -6.49
C ASP A 83 13.25 -8.53 -8.02
N ALA A 84 12.45 -7.63 -8.61
CA ALA A 84 12.45 -7.43 -10.04
C ALA A 84 13.69 -6.67 -10.54
N GLU A 85 14.37 -5.89 -9.69
CA GLU A 85 15.43 -4.95 -10.10
C GLU A 85 14.98 -4.08 -11.30
N CYS A 86 14.05 -3.16 -11.05
CA CYS A 86 13.54 -2.26 -12.09
C CYS A 86 14.63 -1.33 -12.64
N PRO A 87 14.55 -0.93 -13.93
CA PRO A 87 15.43 0.09 -14.49
C PRO A 87 15.34 1.43 -13.72
N PRO A 88 16.35 2.32 -13.85
CA PRO A 88 16.26 3.68 -13.33
C PRO A 88 14.99 4.37 -13.82
N GLU A 89 14.32 5.14 -12.95
CA GLU A 89 13.04 5.81 -13.21
C GLU A 89 11.82 4.87 -13.35
N TRP A 90 11.94 3.61 -12.96
CA TRP A 90 10.83 2.66 -12.88
C TRP A 90 10.69 2.09 -11.46
N VAL A 91 9.47 1.80 -11.07
CA VAL A 91 9.14 1.19 -9.76
C VAL A 91 8.36 -0.10 -9.98
N TRP A 92 8.60 -1.11 -9.15
CA TRP A 92 7.82 -2.34 -9.18
C TRP A 92 6.42 -2.08 -8.62
N ASP A 93 5.41 -2.36 -9.42
CA ASP A 93 4.02 -2.34 -8.99
C ASP A 93 3.56 -3.77 -8.71
N GLU A 94 3.22 -4.05 -7.45
CA GLU A 94 2.81 -5.39 -6.99
C GLU A 94 1.47 -5.85 -7.56
N TYR A 95 0.59 -4.93 -7.94
CA TYR A 95 -0.72 -5.25 -8.49
C TYR A 95 -0.62 -5.60 -9.98
N GLU A 96 0.06 -4.75 -10.74
CA GLU A 96 0.38 -4.96 -12.15
C GLU A 96 1.43 -6.06 -12.34
N THR A 97 2.17 -6.40 -11.28
CA THR A 97 3.30 -7.35 -11.29
C THR A 97 4.23 -7.03 -12.45
N ALA A 98 4.66 -5.77 -12.50
CA ALA A 98 5.54 -5.23 -13.52
C ALA A 98 6.22 -3.96 -13.00
N CYS A 99 7.39 -3.63 -13.55
CA CYS A 99 7.91 -2.29 -13.39
C CYS A 99 7.06 -1.34 -14.24
N ILE A 100 6.62 -0.25 -13.62
CA ILE A 100 5.94 0.88 -14.26
C ILE A 100 6.82 2.13 -14.14
N PRO A 101 6.64 3.15 -14.98
CA PRO A 101 7.34 4.42 -14.81
C PRO A 101 7.12 4.95 -13.39
N ALA A 102 8.20 5.30 -12.70
CA ALA A 102 8.13 5.87 -11.38
C ALA A 102 7.28 7.15 -11.45
N PRO A 103 6.41 7.39 -10.45
CA PRO A 103 5.72 8.66 -10.35
C PRO A 103 6.76 9.78 -10.37
N VAL A 104 6.57 10.77 -11.24
CA VAL A 104 7.42 11.97 -11.23
C VAL A 104 7.08 12.73 -9.96
N VAL A 105 7.92 12.56 -8.94
CA VAL A 105 7.86 13.42 -7.75
C VAL A 105 8.55 14.73 -8.15
N PRO A 106 7.83 15.85 -8.24
CA PRO A 106 8.46 17.12 -8.55
C PRO A 106 9.51 17.41 -7.48
N ALA A 107 10.69 17.88 -7.88
CA ALA A 107 11.64 18.43 -6.91
C ALA A 107 11.07 19.74 -6.31
N PRO A 108 11.55 20.21 -5.15
CA PRO A 108 11.08 21.46 -4.54
C PRO A 108 11.09 22.66 -5.50
N GLU A 109 12.08 22.71 -6.40
CA GLU A 109 12.24 23.78 -7.40
C GLU A 109 11.35 23.62 -8.65
N GLN A 110 10.65 22.49 -8.77
CA GLN A 110 9.84 22.14 -9.94
C GLN A 110 8.34 22.36 -9.73
N CYS A 111 7.93 22.88 -8.57
CA CYS A 111 6.54 23.29 -8.40
C CYS A 111 6.18 24.40 -9.39
N GLY A 112 5.02 24.27 -10.03
CA GLY A 112 4.54 25.26 -11.00
C GLY A 112 4.30 26.64 -10.36
N PRO A 113 4.13 27.70 -11.17
CA PRO A 113 4.08 29.10 -10.72
C PRO A 113 2.94 29.49 -9.74
N SER A 114 2.04 28.57 -9.41
CA SER A 114 0.97 28.73 -8.41
C SER A 114 0.96 27.65 -7.33
N MET A 115 1.99 26.80 -7.32
CA MET A 115 2.16 25.70 -6.40
C MET A 115 3.35 25.94 -5.49
N TRP A 116 3.39 25.25 -4.36
CA TRP A 116 4.49 25.31 -3.41
C TRP A 116 4.80 23.91 -2.89
N TRP A 117 6.06 23.70 -2.51
CA TRP A 117 6.55 22.40 -2.06
C TRP A 117 6.20 22.13 -0.60
N TRP A 118 5.49 21.03 -0.34
CA TRP A 118 5.14 20.58 1.00
C TRP A 118 6.01 19.39 1.43
N GLU A 119 7.06 19.72 2.17
CA GLU A 119 8.07 18.78 2.70
C GLU A 119 7.49 17.49 3.32
N PRO A 120 6.47 17.54 4.22
CA PRO A 120 6.02 16.34 4.92
C PRO A 120 5.44 15.22 4.04
N LYS A 121 4.97 15.56 2.83
CA LYS A 121 4.49 14.57 1.84
C LYS A 121 5.28 14.60 0.53
N ALA A 122 6.35 15.40 0.47
CA ALA A 122 7.18 15.56 -0.71
C ALA A 122 6.35 15.79 -2.00
N CYS A 123 5.42 16.75 -1.97
CA CYS A 123 4.55 17.05 -3.10
C CYS A 123 4.32 18.55 -3.30
N CYS A 124 3.87 18.94 -4.49
CA CYS A 124 3.48 20.33 -4.77
C CYS A 124 1.99 20.54 -4.49
N LEU A 125 1.67 21.53 -3.67
CA LEU A 125 0.29 21.92 -3.34
C LEU A 125 -0.07 23.26 -3.99
N PRO A 126 -1.32 23.47 -4.42
CA PRO A 126 -1.78 24.77 -4.89
C PRO A 126 -1.84 25.79 -3.75
N THR A 127 -1.33 27.00 -4.00
CA THR A 127 -1.48 28.10 -3.04
C THR A 127 -2.96 28.50 -2.93
N GLY A 128 -3.49 28.54 -1.71
CA GLY A 128 -4.90 28.78 -1.40
C GLY A 128 -5.76 27.51 -1.33
N GLY A 129 -5.22 26.36 -1.71
CA GLY A 129 -5.99 25.12 -1.86
C GLY A 129 -6.88 25.12 -3.12
N PRO A 130 -7.67 24.06 -3.33
CA PRO A 130 -8.58 23.96 -4.47
C PRO A 130 -9.66 25.04 -4.42
N SER A 131 -10.00 25.60 -5.58
CA SER A 131 -11.04 26.64 -5.76
C SER A 131 -12.46 26.10 -5.53
N THR A 132 -12.64 24.78 -5.68
CA THR A 132 -13.88 24.06 -5.37
C THR A 132 -13.90 23.69 -3.89
N PRO A 133 -15.09 23.62 -3.24
CA PRO A 133 -15.18 23.26 -1.83
C PRO A 133 -14.43 21.94 -1.59
N PRO A 134 -13.60 21.86 -0.54
CA PRO A 134 -12.77 20.68 -0.33
C PRO A 134 -13.65 19.47 -0.15
N SER A 135 -13.22 18.33 -0.70
CA SER A 135 -13.86 17.05 -0.48
C SER A 135 -14.02 16.83 1.02
N SER A 136 -15.22 16.52 1.50
CA SER A 136 -15.34 16.08 2.89
C SER A 136 -14.56 14.77 3.08
N PRO A 137 -13.94 14.54 4.25
CA PRO A 137 -13.32 13.26 4.55
C PRO A 137 -14.29 12.09 4.31
N PRO A 138 -13.78 10.93 3.84
CA PRO A 138 -14.61 9.80 3.44
C PRO A 138 -15.31 9.10 4.61
N SER A 139 -14.85 9.31 5.86
CA SER A 139 -15.45 8.69 7.04
C SER A 139 -16.05 9.72 7.99
N GLU A 140 -17.20 9.36 8.55
CA GLU A 140 -17.85 10.12 9.62
C GLU A 140 -16.88 10.26 10.81
N GLY A 141 -16.47 11.48 11.08
CA GLY A 141 -15.64 11.80 12.24
C GLY A 141 -14.18 12.12 11.93
N TRP A 142 -13.68 12.07 10.70
CA TRP A 142 -12.39 12.73 10.42
C TRP A 142 -12.62 14.18 10.04
N SER A 143 -11.64 15.03 10.31
CA SER A 143 -11.71 16.45 9.95
C SER A 143 -10.32 17.00 9.65
N CYS A 144 -10.28 18.12 8.94
CA CYS A 144 -9.05 18.87 8.78
C CYS A 144 -8.93 19.96 9.84
N PRO A 145 -7.70 20.30 10.23
CA PRO A 145 -7.43 21.49 11.02
C PRO A 145 -8.01 22.76 10.40
N TYR A 146 -8.12 23.80 11.22
CA TYR A 146 -8.45 25.13 10.72
C TYR A 146 -7.43 25.58 9.66
N ASP A 147 -7.92 26.17 8.56
CA ASP A 147 -7.13 26.60 7.39
C ASP A 147 -6.39 25.47 6.62
N TRP A 148 -6.82 24.22 6.84
CA TRP A 148 -6.39 23.05 6.08
C TRP A 148 -7.55 22.53 5.23
N TYR A 149 -7.25 21.67 4.27
CA TYR A 149 -8.25 21.08 3.38
C TYR A 149 -7.95 19.62 3.10
N TRP A 150 -9.00 18.84 2.90
CA TRP A 150 -8.87 17.43 2.56
C TRP A 150 -8.53 17.28 1.08
N ILE A 151 -7.60 16.37 0.78
CA ILE A 151 -7.18 16.08 -0.60
C ILE A 151 -7.58 14.66 -1.03
N PRO A 152 -7.72 14.40 -2.34
CA PRO A 152 -8.15 13.09 -2.85
C PRO A 152 -7.29 11.91 -2.38
N GLU A 153 -6.02 12.15 -2.08
CA GLU A 153 -5.06 11.18 -1.57
C GLU A 153 -5.36 10.73 -0.12
N GLY A 154 -6.37 11.31 0.53
CA GLY A 154 -6.93 10.81 1.79
C GLY A 154 -6.34 11.42 3.05
N TYR A 155 -5.83 12.65 2.98
CA TYR A 155 -5.29 13.38 4.12
C TYR A 155 -5.55 14.88 4.02
N CYS A 156 -5.26 15.62 5.09
CA CYS A 156 -5.35 17.07 5.14
C CYS A 156 -4.03 17.72 4.74
N ALA A 157 -4.15 18.78 3.96
CA ALA A 157 -3.04 19.61 3.51
C ALA A 157 -3.27 21.07 3.91
N PRO A 158 -2.21 21.83 4.23
CA PRO A 158 -2.30 23.25 4.51
C PRO A 158 -2.59 24.05 3.24
N ARG A 159 -3.31 25.17 3.36
CA ARG A 159 -3.64 26.03 2.22
C ARG A 159 -2.49 26.86 1.70
N GLY A 160 -1.38 26.99 2.41
CA GLY A 160 -0.26 27.82 1.98
C GLY A 160 1.08 27.40 2.58
N PRO A 161 2.20 27.95 2.05
CA PRO A 161 3.56 27.58 2.45
C PRO A 161 3.90 27.98 3.88
N THR A 162 3.24 29.01 4.40
CA THR A 162 3.27 29.39 5.81
C THR A 162 1.99 28.86 6.45
N TYR A 163 2.10 27.76 7.18
CA TYR A 163 0.97 27.16 7.89
C TYR A 163 1.30 26.99 9.37
N ASP A 164 0.29 27.27 10.20
CA ASP A 164 0.41 27.13 11.65
C ASP A 164 0.35 25.66 12.08
N THR A 165 0.64 25.44 13.36
CA THR A 165 0.49 24.12 13.97
C THR A 165 -0.97 23.65 13.82
N PRO A 166 -1.21 22.41 13.38
CA PRO A 166 -2.56 21.86 13.22
C PRO A 166 -3.41 21.99 14.49
N VAL A 167 -4.51 22.75 14.41
CA VAL A 167 -5.50 22.85 15.48
C VAL A 167 -6.77 22.13 15.05
N CYS A 168 -7.07 21.02 15.74
CA CYS A 168 -8.30 20.27 15.56
C CYS A 168 -9.46 20.88 16.37
N VAL A 169 -10.69 20.53 16.00
CA VAL A 169 -11.87 20.82 16.84
C VAL A 169 -11.73 20.12 18.20
N GLU A 170 -12.38 20.65 19.25
CA GLU A 170 -12.17 20.22 20.65
C GLU A 170 -12.33 18.70 20.90
N THR A 171 -13.15 18.02 20.09
CA THR A 171 -13.39 16.58 20.19
C THR A 171 -12.39 15.72 19.44
N HIS A 172 -11.39 16.32 18.80
CA HIS A 172 -10.46 15.65 17.89
C HIS A 172 -9.00 15.91 18.23
N THR A 173 -8.16 14.92 17.95
CA THR A 173 -6.71 14.99 18.11
C THR A 173 -6.03 14.90 16.74
N TRP A 174 -5.01 15.73 16.52
CA TRP A 174 -4.20 15.69 15.31
C TRP A 174 -3.32 14.44 15.27
N ASP A 175 -3.37 13.72 14.16
CA ASP A 175 -2.45 12.62 13.89
C ASP A 175 -1.47 13.04 12.79
N GLY A 176 -0.21 13.24 13.17
CA GLY A 176 0.86 13.71 12.28
C GLY A 176 1.40 12.66 11.32
N ASP A 177 1.11 11.38 11.50
CA ASP A 177 1.57 10.32 10.59
C ASP A 177 0.63 10.23 9.37
N VAL A 178 -0.67 10.36 9.63
CA VAL A 178 -1.72 10.27 8.60
C VAL A 178 -2.25 11.64 8.15
N PHE A 179 -1.90 12.71 8.85
CA PHE A 179 -2.23 14.10 8.54
C PHE A 179 -3.73 14.40 8.54
N TYR A 180 -4.46 14.01 9.58
CA TYR A 180 -5.84 14.48 9.81
C TYR A 180 -6.23 14.42 11.28
N CYS A 181 -7.32 15.10 11.63
CA CYS A 181 -7.89 15.08 12.97
C CYS A 181 -8.79 13.85 13.13
N LYS A 182 -8.54 13.05 14.17
CA LYS A 182 -9.35 11.89 14.56
C LYS A 182 -10.17 12.19 15.81
N PRO A 183 -11.37 11.62 15.99
CA PRO A 183 -12.10 11.75 17.25
C PRO A 183 -11.23 11.25 18.40
N GLY A 184 -11.20 12.01 19.50
CA GLY A 184 -10.64 11.53 20.76
C GLY A 184 -11.51 10.39 21.29
N TYR A 185 -10.89 9.27 21.63
CA TYR A 185 -11.55 8.15 22.29
C TYR A 185 -11.81 8.45 23.77
#